data_AF-A0A0K8WEJ5-F1
#
_entry.id   AF-A0A0K8WEJ5-F1
#
_cell.length_a   1.000
_cell.length_b   1.000
_cell.length_c   1.000
_cell.angle_alpha   90.00
_cell.angle_beta   90.00
_cell.angle_gamma   90.00
#
_symmetry.space_group_name_H-M   'P 1'
#
loop_
_entity.id
_entity.type
_entity.pdbx_description
1 polymer ?
#
loop_
_entity_poly.entity_id
_entity_poly.type
_entity_poly.pdbx_seq_one_letter_code
_entity_poly.pdbx_strand_id
1 'polypeptide(L)'
;RMRISFNSVWFQQDGAAPHIAQPVMTELRRKFSNKLISRNSTFRWPPRSPDLTAPDFFLWGYCKQEVYKAKPTNLNELRPSTRETIATIPVSTFQAVMNNF
;
A
#
# COMPACT_ATOMS: atom_id res chain seq x y z
N ARG A 1 -16.98 -4.81 -9.71
CA ARG A 1 -15.86 -4.11 -9.02
C ARG A 1 -16.49 -3.10 -8.06
N MET A 2 -16.28 -3.24 -6.75
CA MET A 2 -16.80 -2.29 -5.76
C MET A 2 -16.04 -0.96 -5.91
N ARG A 3 -16.75 0.15 -6.10
CA ARG A 3 -16.15 1.48 -6.30
C ARG A 3 -16.11 2.17 -4.93
N ILE A 4 -14.95 2.13 -4.28
CA ILE A 4 -14.74 2.80 -3.00
C ILE A 4 -14.56 4.29 -3.27
N SER A 5 -15.32 5.13 -2.58
CA SER A 5 -15.14 6.58 -2.66
C SER A 5 -13.93 7.00 -1.84
N PHE A 6 -13.03 7.81 -2.40
CA PHE A 6 -11.84 8.25 -1.66
C PHE A 6 -12.18 9.12 -0.45
N ASN A 7 -13.26 9.89 -0.53
CA ASN A 7 -13.76 10.66 0.60
C ASN A 7 -14.37 9.78 1.72
N SER A 8 -14.50 8.45 1.53
CA SER A 8 -15.04 7.52 2.54
C SER A 8 -13.97 6.65 3.21
N VAL A 9 -12.70 6.78 2.83
CA VAL A 9 -11.60 5.96 3.39
C VAL A 9 -10.44 6.80 3.93
N TRP A 10 -9.61 6.17 4.75
CA TRP A 10 -8.32 6.71 5.18
C TRP A 10 -7.23 6.25 4.22
N PHE A 11 -6.31 7.16 3.87
CA PHE A 11 -5.12 6.83 3.11
C PHE A 11 -3.90 6.87 4.02
N GLN A 12 -3.08 5.82 3.98
CA GLN A 12 -1.82 5.72 4.70
C GLN A 12 -0.66 5.61 3.71
N GLN A 13 0.41 6.36 3.95
CA GLN A 13 1.68 6.23 3.22
C GLN A 13 2.87 6.46 4.16
N ASP A 14 4.02 5.92 3.79
CA ASP A 14 5.27 6.10 4.54
C ASP A 14 5.79 7.55 4.48
N GLY A 15 6.92 7.78 5.15
CA GLY A 15 7.54 9.10 5.30
C GLY A 15 8.59 9.45 4.24
N ALA A 16 8.66 8.74 3.11
CA ALA A 16 9.67 8.98 2.08
C ALA A 16 9.57 10.43 1.53
N ALA A 17 10.72 11.04 1.20
CA ALA A 17 10.77 12.46 0.82
C ALA A 17 9.80 12.84 -0.32
N PRO A 18 9.66 12.05 -1.41
CA PRO A 18 8.68 12.35 -2.46
C PRO A 18 7.22 12.32 -1.97
N HIS A 19 6.90 11.43 -1.02
CA HIS A 19 5.54 11.22 -0.53
C HIS A 19 5.07 12.35 0.41
N ILE A 20 6.00 13.02 1.08
CA ILE A 20 5.72 14.09 2.04
C ILE A 20 5.87 15.50 1.44
N ALA A 21 6.18 15.60 0.15
CA ALA A 21 6.30 16.87 -0.57
C ALA A 21 4.96 17.62 -0.59
N GLN A 22 5.01 18.95 -0.48
CA GLN A 22 3.81 19.77 -0.34
C GLN A 22 2.79 19.59 -1.49
N PRO A 23 3.19 19.46 -2.77
CA PRO A 23 2.23 19.21 -3.85
C PRO A 23 1.48 17.87 -3.68
N VAL A 24 2.21 16.81 -3.27
CA VAL A 24 1.64 15.48 -3.04
C VAL A 24 0.68 15.51 -1.84
N MET A 25 1.11 16.09 -0.72
CA MET A 25 0.29 16.18 0.49
C MET A 25 -0.98 17.02 0.27
N THR A 26 -0.90 18.09 -0.51
CA THR A 26 -2.07 18.91 -0.88
C THR A 26 -3.09 18.10 -1.66
N GLU A 27 -2.64 17.35 -2.67
CA GLU A 27 -3.53 16.55 -3.51
C GLU A 27 -4.16 15.37 -2.74
N LEU A 28 -3.39 14.71 -1.88
CA LEU A 28 -3.92 13.63 -1.03
C LEU A 28 -4.96 14.16 -0.04
N ARG A 29 -4.69 15.28 0.63
CA ARG A 29 -5.68 15.93 1.51
C ARG A 29 -6.97 16.26 0.77
N ARG A 30 -6.87 16.78 -0.46
CA ARG A 30 -8.03 17.09 -1.32
C ARG A 30 -8.82 15.83 -1.70
N LYS A 31 -8.16 14.75 -2.13
CA LYS A 31 -8.81 13.50 -2.55
C LYS A 31 -9.46 12.73 -1.42
N PHE A 32 -8.81 12.71 -0.25
CA PHE A 32 -9.23 11.90 0.89
C PHE A 32 -9.92 12.73 2.00
N SER A 33 -10.31 13.97 1.71
CA SER A 33 -10.99 14.86 2.68
C SER A 33 -10.23 14.97 4.00
N ASN A 34 -8.91 15.18 3.94
CA ASN A 34 -7.97 15.21 5.07
C ASN A 34 -7.80 13.90 5.86
N LYS A 35 -8.39 12.78 5.42
CA LYS A 35 -8.19 11.44 6.03
C LYS A 35 -6.89 10.81 5.56
N LEU A 36 -5.78 11.38 6.03
CA LEU A 36 -4.43 11.03 5.63
C LEU A 36 -3.58 10.70 6.88
N ILE A 37 -2.89 9.57 6.81
CA ILE A 37 -1.90 9.09 7.77
C ILE A 37 -0.54 9.08 7.05
N SER A 38 0.35 9.98 7.46
CA SER A 38 1.65 10.23 6.84
C SER A 38 2.47 11.13 7.75
N ARG A 39 3.77 11.31 7.49
CA ARG A 39 4.66 12.09 8.36
C ARG A 39 4.25 13.57 8.49
N ASN A 40 3.72 14.16 7.42
CA ASN A 40 3.34 15.59 7.36
C ASN A 40 1.81 15.82 7.40
N SER A 41 1.00 14.84 7.81
CA SER A 41 -0.46 14.98 7.97
C SER A 41 -0.86 15.23 9.42
N THR A 42 -2.17 15.43 9.64
CA THR A 42 -2.77 15.57 10.97
C THR A 42 -2.47 14.36 11.85
N PHE A 43 -2.62 13.15 11.30
CA PHE A 43 -2.19 11.91 11.94
C PHE A 43 -0.78 11.60 11.48
N ARG A 44 0.21 11.89 12.34
CA ARG A 44 1.62 11.71 12.03
C ARG A 44 2.00 10.24 12.14
N TRP A 45 2.60 9.72 11.08
CA TRP A 45 3.17 8.38 11.07
C TRP A 45 4.64 8.39 11.52
N PRO A 46 5.08 7.47 12.39
CA PRO A 46 6.47 7.40 12.83
C PRO A 46 7.43 7.16 11.66
N PRO A 47 8.64 7.76 11.70
CA PRO A 47 9.65 7.52 10.68
C PRO A 47 10.21 6.09 10.79
N ARG A 48 10.49 5.45 9.65
CA ARG A 48 11.14 4.13 9.56
C ARG A 48 10.37 3.01 10.29
N SER A 49 9.05 2.99 10.13
CA SER A 49 8.18 1.92 10.66
C SER A 49 7.61 1.04 9.55
N PRO A 50 8.44 0.24 8.84
CA PRO A 50 7.99 -0.71 7.82
C PRO A 50 7.19 -1.87 8.45
N ASP A 51 7.39 -2.12 9.74
CA ASP A 51 6.60 -3.05 10.55
C ASP A 51 5.14 -2.61 10.68
N LEU A 52 4.87 -1.31 10.55
CA LEU A 52 3.53 -0.75 10.72
C LEU A 52 2.78 -0.52 9.37
N THR A 53 3.39 -0.82 8.23
CA THR A 53 2.76 -0.67 6.91
C THR A 53 2.38 -2.03 6.34
N ALA A 54 1.08 -2.28 6.16
CA ALA A 54 0.56 -3.55 5.61
C ALA A 54 1.26 -4.04 4.34
N PRO A 55 1.63 -3.14 3.39
CA PRO A 55 2.36 -3.56 2.21
C PRO A 55 3.77 -4.09 2.51
N ASP A 56 4.51 -3.45 3.42
CA ASP A 56 5.90 -3.82 3.74
C ASP A 56 5.97 -5.01 4.70
N PHE A 57 5.07 -5.09 5.68
CA PHE A 57 4.96 -6.21 6.62
C PHE A 57 4.55 -7.52 5.94
N PHE A 58 3.65 -7.46 4.95
CA PHE A 58 3.06 -8.66 4.35
C PHE A 58 3.15 -8.70 2.82
N LEU A 59 2.51 -7.75 2.13
CA LEU A 59 2.16 -7.90 0.72
C LEU A 59 3.40 -8.06 -0.18
N TRP A 60 4.40 -7.20 -0.01
CA TRP A 60 5.60 -7.20 -0.86
C TRP A 60 6.47 -8.43 -0.63
N GLY A 61 6.63 -8.87 0.61
CA GLY A 61 7.34 -10.10 0.95
C GLY A 61 6.67 -11.32 0.32
N TYR A 62 5.36 -11.45 0.51
CA TYR A 62 4.56 -12.53 -0.07
C TYR A 62 4.62 -12.54 -1.59
N CYS A 63 4.35 -11.39 -2.23
CA CYS A 63 4.36 -11.30 -3.69
C CYS A 63 5.74 -11.65 -4.26
N LYS A 64 6.82 -11.16 -3.63
CA LYS A 64 8.18 -11.49 -4.05
C LYS A 64 8.44 -12.99 -3.95
N GLN A 65 8.03 -13.64 -2.86
CA GLN A 65 8.23 -15.08 -2.69
C GLN A 65 7.48 -15.89 -3.76
N GLU A 66 6.24 -15.53 -4.06
CA GLU A 66 5.41 -16.27 -5.02
C GLU A 66 5.81 -16.02 -6.48
N VAL A 67 5.96 -14.76 -6.87
CA VAL A 67 6.30 -14.36 -8.25
C VAL A 67 7.66 -14.93 -8.67
N TYR A 68 8.64 -14.94 -7.77
CA TYR A 68 9.99 -15.41 -8.11
C TYR A 68 10.13 -16.94 -8.18
N LYS A 69 9.10 -17.73 -7.83
CA LYS A 69 9.10 -19.19 -8.09
C LYS A 69 9.23 -19.49 -9.58
N ALA A 70 8.59 -18.67 -10.42
CA ALA A 70 8.63 -18.78 -11.87
C ALA A 70 9.90 -18.16 -12.50
N LYS A 71 10.75 -17.51 -11.71
CA LYS A 71 12.00 -16.85 -12.15
C LYS A 71 11.81 -15.93 -13.37
N PRO A 72 10.88 -14.97 -13.33
CA PRO A 72 10.66 -14.06 -14.45
C PRO A 72 11.94 -13.28 -14.78
N THR A 73 12.27 -13.18 -16.05
CA THR A 73 13.52 -12.58 -16.55
C THR A 73 13.32 -11.18 -17.14
N ASN A 74 12.07 -10.79 -17.38
CA ASN A 74 11.72 -9.52 -18.02
C ASN A 74 10.39 -8.95 -17.49
N LEU A 75 10.10 -7.71 -17.87
CA LEU A 75 8.90 -6.99 -17.41
C LEU A 75 7.58 -7.58 -17.95
N ASN A 76 7.62 -8.27 -19.10
CA ASN A 76 6.43 -8.87 -19.69
C ASN A 76 5.97 -10.11 -18.92
N GLU A 77 6.90 -10.80 -18.25
CA GLU A 77 6.61 -11.90 -17.32
C GLU A 77 6.28 -11.37 -15.91
N LEU A 78 7.05 -10.41 -15.41
CA LEU A 78 6.94 -9.93 -14.03
C LEU A 78 5.60 -9.24 -13.74
N ARG A 79 5.12 -8.39 -14.67
CA ARG A 79 3.88 -7.60 -14.49
C ARG A 79 2.63 -8.47 -14.37
N PRO A 80 2.33 -9.41 -15.30
CA PRO A 80 1.16 -10.28 -15.15
C PRO A 80 1.31 -11.19 -13.93
N SER A 81 2.49 -11.77 -13.68
CA SER A 81 2.72 -12.63 -12.52
C SER A 81 2.43 -11.92 -11.19
N THR A 82 2.86 -10.67 -11.04
CA THR A 82 2.53 -9.86 -9.85
C THR A 82 1.02 -9.64 -9.71
N ARG A 83 0.33 -9.34 -10.81
CA ARG A 83 -1.13 -9.10 -10.79
C ARG A 83 -1.90 -10.36 -10.44
N GLU A 84 -1.53 -11.49 -11.03
CA GLU A 84 -2.14 -12.80 -10.77
C GLU A 84 -1.90 -13.22 -9.32
N THR A 85 -0.67 -13.07 -8.84
CA THR A 85 -0.31 -13.36 -7.43
C THR A 85 -1.14 -12.53 -6.46
N ILE A 86 -1.34 -11.23 -6.72
CA ILE A 86 -2.19 -10.40 -5.85
C ILE A 86 -3.65 -10.83 -5.94
N ALA A 87 -4.12 -11.20 -7.13
CA ALA A 87 -5.51 -11.62 -7.35
C ALA A 87 -5.85 -12.97 -6.68
N THR A 88 -4.86 -13.81 -6.39
CA THR A 88 -5.06 -15.08 -5.68
C THR A 88 -5.09 -14.92 -4.16
N ILE A 89 -4.68 -13.76 -3.61
CA ILE A 89 -4.73 -13.51 -2.16
C ILE A 89 -6.19 -13.36 -1.71
N PRO A 90 -6.66 -14.17 -0.75
CA PRO A 90 -8.01 -14.04 -0.22
C PRO A 90 -8.23 -12.68 0.44
N VAL A 91 -9.44 -12.14 0.29
CA VAL A 91 -9.85 -10.90 0.98
C VAL A 91 -9.72 -11.03 2.51
N SER A 92 -9.99 -12.22 3.04
CA SER A 92 -9.82 -12.53 4.47
C SER A 92 -8.38 -12.36 4.94
N THR A 93 -7.39 -12.63 4.09
CA THR A 93 -5.98 -12.40 4.42
C THR A 93 -5.70 -10.91 4.57
N PHE A 94 -6.21 -10.07 3.66
CA PHE A 94 -6.09 -8.62 3.80
C PHE A 94 -6.80 -8.10 5.05
N GLN A 95 -7.98 -8.62 5.37
CA GLN A 95 -8.71 -8.26 6.60
C GLN A 95 -7.91 -8.66 7.85
N ALA A 96 -7.35 -9.87 7.89
CA ALA A 96 -6.53 -10.33 9.00
C ALA A 96 -5.28 -9.46 9.17
N VAL A 97 -4.58 -9.13 8.08
CA VAL A 97 -3.42 -8.22 8.13
C VAL A 97 -3.82 -6.86 8.68
N MET A 98 -4.94 -6.29 8.22
CA MET A 98 -5.41 -4.99 8.71
C MET A 98 -5.88 -5.01 10.17
N ASN A 99 -6.38 -6.14 10.67
CA ASN A 99 -6.81 -6.30 12.07
C ASN A 99 -5.66 -6.61 13.04
N ASN A 100 -4.47 -6.93 12.54
CA ASN A 100 -3.27 -7.17 13.35
C ASN A 100 -2.41 -5.90 13.54
N PHE A 101 -2.91 -4.74 13.11
CA PHE A 101 -2.37 -3.43 13.46
C PHE A 101 -2.90 -2.92 14.80
#